data_AF-A0A954S5R1-F1
#
_entry.id   AF-A0A954S5R1-F1
#
_cell.length_a   1.000
_cell.length_b   1.000
_cell.length_c   1.000
_cell.angle_alpha   90.00
_cell.angle_beta   90.00
_cell.angle_gamma   90.00
#
_symmetry.space_group_name_H-M   'P 1'
#
loop_
_entity.id
_entity.type
_entity.pdbx_description
1 polymer ?
#
loop_
_entity_poly.entity_id
_entity_poly.type
_entity_poly.pdbx_seq_one_letter_code
_entity_poly.pdbx_strand_id
1 'polypeptide(L)'
;MTRTRLLPVVLTFVLRWACPCEATASELSAYFHHDGPLADTLISDAPLPLYDQDPQHLWNRLFAEFYIRPRHLPATDEQPEMVRYEGGDVIEFLAWGSTDYWSSQQVANRVEPLLDEFLDGQAADLIEVPLKRVVLQHDLWAVYDHLIDQNIQRRGNLETRQRRDRLCSKLARCIQSLAVTDEQLARLPDTYTRAIESGEFAGEHNFDASVNYLPHHLLTDRDEWTEIDFYYPNMHEDIMDRFVSLHARSFFGRSHYCIFYRFPEGREQATDYLEELAETGLDWKFSAQFGFAKLKDGAPEIPVGTEVLLMQLMVSLDEQMRPVPTHLVESVQFRAFRNLNGGIEPDTNTGVGINILDYRLKRHLLFDGLKAGGLEREPEEHPQYRVAIDGSKWGAPDWGYDGKKVLFQQCADCHMSASLTRLGVVSIPSIIHSGGFDAGAQMGIARPLEADDTDVRGLRVARFKSRHETYRRLLDHLGI
;
A
#
# COMPACT_ATOMS: atom_id res chain seq x y z
N MET A 1 -46.26 31.30 -56.96
CA MET A 1 -46.34 31.46 -55.49
C MET A 1 -45.76 30.21 -54.84
N THR A 2 -44.44 30.17 -54.70
CA THR A 2 -43.66 29.06 -54.15
C THR A 2 -43.19 29.48 -52.76
N ARG A 3 -43.73 28.85 -51.71
CA ARG A 3 -43.35 29.12 -50.32
C ARG A 3 -42.20 28.21 -49.91
N THR A 4 -41.01 28.78 -49.85
CA THR A 4 -39.80 28.17 -49.27
C THR A 4 -39.93 28.17 -47.75
N ARG A 5 -39.89 26.99 -47.11
CA ARG A 5 -39.82 26.85 -45.65
C ARG A 5 -38.34 26.85 -45.24
N LEU A 6 -37.95 27.83 -44.42
CA LEU A 6 -36.65 27.88 -43.74
C LEU A 6 -36.73 26.95 -42.51
N LEU A 7 -35.79 26.00 -42.42
CA LEU A 7 -35.53 25.19 -41.22
C LEU A 7 -34.66 26.02 -40.25
N PRO A 8 -34.91 25.96 -38.92
CA PRO A 8 -34.05 26.60 -37.94
C PRO A 8 -32.80 25.73 -37.72
N VAL A 9 -31.63 26.34 -37.91
CA VAL A 9 -30.34 25.78 -37.49
C VAL A 9 -30.26 25.89 -35.97
N VAL A 10 -30.34 24.75 -35.27
CA VAL A 10 -30.04 24.67 -33.85
C VAL A 10 -28.52 24.67 -33.70
N LEU A 11 -27.96 25.79 -33.23
CA LEU A 11 -26.56 25.93 -32.88
C LEU A 11 -26.35 25.26 -31.51
N THR A 12 -25.84 24.03 -31.49
CA THR A 12 -25.43 23.36 -30.26
C THR A 12 -24.12 23.99 -29.78
N PHE A 13 -24.20 24.91 -28.80
CA PHE A 13 -23.02 25.36 -28.07
C PHE A 13 -22.56 24.23 -27.13
N VAL A 14 -21.55 23.49 -27.55
CA VAL A 14 -20.79 22.62 -26.65
C VAL A 14 -19.86 23.52 -25.84
N LEU A 15 -20.33 23.94 -24.66
CA LEU A 15 -19.47 24.50 -23.62
C LEU A 15 -18.56 23.36 -23.13
N ARG A 16 -17.36 23.26 -23.69
CA ARG A 16 -16.25 22.55 -23.04
C ARG A 16 -15.95 23.30 -21.75
N TRP A 17 -16.43 22.78 -20.63
CA TRP A 17 -15.87 23.11 -19.34
C TRP A 17 -14.42 22.60 -19.37
N ALA A 18 -13.46 23.52 -19.45
CA ALA A 18 -12.09 23.19 -19.13
C ALA A 18 -12.09 22.87 -17.63
N CYS A 19 -11.95 21.58 -17.28
CA CYS A 19 -11.48 21.26 -15.94
C CYS A 19 -10.16 22.00 -15.74
N PRO A 20 -9.97 22.74 -14.63
CA PRO A 20 -8.67 23.28 -14.30
C PRO A 20 -7.66 22.11 -14.28
N CYS A 21 -6.64 22.22 -15.12
CA CYS A 21 -5.58 21.23 -15.26
C CYS A 21 -4.87 21.11 -13.90
N GLU A 22 -4.72 19.89 -13.41
CA GLU A 22 -4.08 19.63 -12.13
C GLU A 22 -2.55 19.69 -12.28
N ALA A 23 -1.85 19.92 -11.17
CA ALA A 23 -0.40 20.07 -11.12
C ALA A 23 0.26 18.86 -11.75
N THR A 24 0.96 19.11 -12.87
CA THR A 24 1.62 18.03 -13.61
C THR A 24 2.85 17.54 -12.84
N ALA A 25 3.34 16.33 -13.14
CA ALA A 25 4.60 15.83 -12.56
C ALA A 25 5.78 16.82 -12.73
N SER A 26 5.77 17.65 -13.78
CA SER A 26 6.74 18.72 -13.99
C SER A 26 6.68 19.83 -12.94
N GLU A 27 5.53 20.06 -12.31
CA GLU A 27 5.34 21.09 -11.29
C GLU A 27 5.74 20.60 -9.91
N LEU A 28 5.56 19.31 -9.60
CA LEU A 28 6.04 18.73 -8.34
C LEU A 28 7.56 18.62 -8.27
N SER A 29 8.24 18.47 -9.41
CA SER A 29 9.71 18.46 -9.48
C SER A 29 10.34 19.63 -8.71
N ALA A 30 9.73 20.82 -8.76
CA ALA A 30 10.24 22.02 -8.08
C ALA A 30 10.26 21.94 -6.55
N TYR A 31 9.63 20.93 -5.95
CA TYR A 31 9.58 20.70 -4.50
C TYR A 31 10.64 19.70 -4.02
N PHE A 32 11.38 19.07 -4.94
CA PHE A 32 12.38 18.06 -4.62
C PHE A 32 13.79 18.53 -4.95
N HIS A 33 14.74 18.08 -4.14
CA HIS A 33 16.15 18.13 -4.50
C HIS A 33 16.43 17.13 -5.62
N HIS A 34 17.13 17.57 -6.67
CA HIS A 34 17.50 16.70 -7.79
C HIS A 34 18.94 16.17 -7.71
N ASP A 35 19.79 16.84 -6.94
CA ASP A 35 21.22 16.56 -6.91
C ASP A 35 21.77 16.52 -5.48
N GLY A 36 22.90 15.84 -5.35
CA GLY A 36 23.68 15.80 -4.13
C GLY A 36 23.07 14.92 -3.04
N PRO A 37 23.53 15.06 -1.78
CA PRO A 37 23.14 14.16 -0.70
C PRO A 37 21.65 14.18 -0.38
N LEU A 38 20.93 15.26 -0.76
CA LEU A 38 19.49 15.43 -0.52
C LEU A 38 18.62 14.98 -1.70
N ALA A 39 19.19 14.46 -2.79
CA ALA A 39 18.42 14.02 -3.95
C ALA A 39 17.20 13.16 -3.55
N ASP A 40 16.08 13.40 -4.22
CA ASP A 40 14.76 12.77 -4.03
C ASP A 40 14.11 13.03 -2.67
N THR A 41 14.55 14.07 -1.95
CA THR A 41 13.84 14.58 -0.77
C THR A 41 13.24 15.94 -1.00
N LEU A 42 12.25 16.26 -0.18
CA LEU A 42 11.58 17.55 -0.23
C LEU A 42 12.53 18.66 0.20
N ILE A 43 12.43 19.81 -0.48
CA ILE A 43 13.20 21.01 -0.17
C ILE A 43 12.76 21.63 1.17
N SER A 44 11.50 21.43 1.56
CA SER A 44 10.91 21.98 2.78
C SER A 44 9.74 21.13 3.28
N ASP A 45 9.17 21.50 4.42
CA ASP A 45 7.89 21.01 4.93
C ASP A 45 6.67 21.75 4.37
N ALA A 46 6.85 22.59 3.34
CA ALA A 46 5.75 23.29 2.70
C ALA A 46 4.76 22.31 2.06
N PRO A 47 3.44 22.61 2.10
CA PRO A 47 2.44 21.79 1.46
C PRO A 47 2.68 21.62 -0.05
N LEU A 48 2.40 20.42 -0.55
CA LEU A 48 2.40 20.09 -1.97
C LEU A 48 0.98 20.29 -2.56
N PRO A 49 0.85 20.71 -3.83
CA PRO A 49 -0.45 20.85 -4.50
C PRO A 49 -1.01 19.49 -4.95
N LEU A 50 -1.28 18.58 -4.01
CA LEU A 50 -1.74 17.22 -4.30
C LEU A 50 -3.27 17.14 -4.44
N TYR A 51 -4.01 17.55 -3.40
CA TYR A 51 -5.47 17.47 -3.40
C TYR A 51 -6.13 18.64 -4.16
N ASP A 52 -5.52 19.81 -4.05
CA ASP A 52 -5.93 21.04 -4.72
C ASP A 52 -4.73 21.74 -5.37
N GLN A 53 -4.98 22.58 -6.37
CA GLN A 53 -3.95 23.35 -7.06
C GLN A 53 -3.32 24.43 -6.20
N ASP A 54 -4.06 25.00 -5.25
CA ASP A 54 -3.48 25.88 -4.25
C ASP A 54 -2.75 25.03 -3.19
N PRO A 55 -1.41 25.12 -3.06
CA PRO A 55 -0.70 24.43 -1.99
C PRO A 55 -1.22 24.85 -0.61
N GLN A 56 -1.74 26.07 -0.46
CA GLN A 56 -2.30 26.56 0.80
C GLN A 56 -3.76 26.14 1.02
N HIS A 57 -4.36 25.37 0.12
CA HIS A 57 -5.64 24.72 0.36
C HIS A 57 -5.60 23.87 1.63
N LEU A 58 -6.69 23.87 2.39
CA LEU A 58 -6.73 23.24 3.72
C LEU A 58 -6.41 21.74 3.69
N TRP A 59 -6.83 21.01 2.66
CA TRP A 59 -6.52 19.58 2.53
C TRP A 59 -5.01 19.35 2.32
N ASN A 60 -4.36 20.19 1.51
CA ASN A 60 -2.91 20.11 1.28
C ASN A 60 -2.14 20.46 2.56
N ARG A 61 -2.53 21.53 3.27
CA ARG A 61 -1.94 21.91 4.57
C ARG A 61 -2.08 20.81 5.61
N LEU A 62 -3.28 20.24 5.75
CA LEU A 62 -3.55 19.15 6.70
C LEU A 62 -2.76 17.89 6.34
N PHE A 63 -2.73 17.51 5.07
CA PHE A 63 -1.93 16.38 4.60
C PHE A 63 -0.44 16.57 4.87
N ALA A 64 0.11 17.74 4.53
CA ALA A 64 1.52 18.06 4.72
C ALA A 64 1.95 17.92 6.18
N GLU A 65 1.12 18.39 7.12
CA GLU A 65 1.41 18.25 8.54
C GLU A 65 1.50 16.80 9.00
N PHE A 66 0.85 15.83 8.33
CA PHE A 66 0.92 14.41 8.68
C PHE A 66 1.86 13.58 7.82
N TYR A 67 2.11 13.98 6.57
CA TYR A 67 2.85 13.18 5.59
C TYR A 67 4.18 13.79 5.20
N ILE A 68 4.53 14.97 5.72
CA ILE A 68 5.87 15.54 5.57
C ILE A 68 6.48 15.69 6.96
N ARG A 69 7.67 15.10 7.14
CA ARG A 69 8.36 15.12 8.42
C ARG A 69 9.84 15.43 8.27
N PRO A 70 10.39 16.35 9.07
CA PRO A 70 11.83 16.57 9.13
C PRO A 70 12.54 15.40 9.82
N ARG A 71 13.66 14.99 9.23
CA ARG A 71 14.66 14.09 9.79
C ARG A 71 15.95 14.87 10.00
N HIS A 72 16.33 15.05 11.25
CA HIS A 72 17.62 15.63 11.62
C HIS A 72 18.70 14.55 11.48
N LEU A 73 19.67 14.80 10.61
CA LEU A 73 20.87 13.97 10.49
C LEU A 73 22.04 14.71 11.15
N PRO A 74 22.67 14.11 12.18
CA PRO A 74 23.82 14.72 12.83
C PRO A 74 24.99 14.85 11.86
N ALA A 75 25.89 15.79 12.13
CA ALA A 75 27.14 15.91 11.38
C ALA A 75 27.98 14.63 11.51
N THR A 76 28.64 14.25 10.42
CA THR A 76 29.69 13.25 10.36
C THR A 76 30.99 13.89 9.88
N ASP A 77 32.10 13.15 9.90
CA ASP A 77 33.38 13.63 9.34
C ASP A 77 33.27 13.95 7.84
N GLU A 78 32.28 13.36 7.16
CA GLU A 78 32.07 13.44 5.72
C GLU A 78 30.96 14.44 5.32
N GLN A 79 30.04 14.75 6.23
CA GLN A 79 28.85 15.56 5.94
C GLN A 79 28.47 16.48 7.10
N PRO A 80 28.09 17.75 6.84
CA PRO A 80 27.58 18.63 7.88
C PRO A 80 26.23 18.15 8.41
N GLU A 81 25.83 18.66 9.57
CA GLU A 81 24.47 18.48 10.07
C GLU A 81 23.47 18.97 9.02
N MET A 82 22.43 18.17 8.77
CA MET A 82 21.40 18.48 7.78
C MET A 82 20.01 18.09 8.26
N VAL A 83 19.01 18.79 7.73
CA VAL A 83 17.60 18.44 7.87
C VAL A 83 17.11 17.93 6.53
N ARG A 84 16.55 16.73 6.51
CA ARG A 84 15.87 16.17 5.33
C ARG A 84 14.37 16.23 5.57
N TYR A 85 13.59 16.67 4.58
CA TYR A 85 12.14 16.58 4.63
C TYR A 85 11.71 15.35 3.85
N GLU A 86 11.11 14.40 4.56
CA GLU A 86 10.77 13.07 4.03
C GLU A 86 9.25 12.93 3.94
N GLY A 87 8.79 12.16 2.98
CA GLY A 87 7.36 11.93 2.71
C GLY A 87 6.87 12.75 1.51
N GLY A 88 5.73 13.43 1.65
CA GLY A 88 5.07 14.12 0.53
C GLY A 88 4.17 13.18 -0.24
N ASP A 89 4.39 13.01 -1.54
CA ASP A 89 3.54 12.14 -2.37
C ASP A 89 3.91 10.64 -2.26
N VAL A 90 3.78 10.13 -1.04
CA VAL A 90 3.96 8.71 -0.70
C VAL A 90 2.70 8.18 -0.02
N ILE A 91 2.35 6.92 -0.28
CA ILE A 91 1.17 6.31 0.33
C ILE A 91 1.40 5.92 1.81
N GLU A 92 2.64 5.63 2.20
CA GLU A 92 2.95 5.20 3.56
C GLU A 92 3.00 6.36 4.56
N PHE A 93 2.27 6.24 5.67
CA PHE A 93 2.39 7.14 6.82
C PHE A 93 3.67 6.83 7.60
N LEU A 94 4.62 7.77 7.65
CA LEU A 94 5.97 7.59 8.22
C LEU A 94 5.97 7.53 9.76
N ALA A 95 5.48 6.42 10.31
CA ALA A 95 5.17 6.27 11.72
C ALA A 95 5.66 4.93 12.33
N TRP A 96 6.98 4.83 12.54
CA TRP A 96 7.60 3.67 13.17
C TRP A 96 7.24 3.49 14.64
N GLY A 97 7.44 2.27 15.15
CA GLY A 97 6.86 1.81 16.40
C GLY A 97 7.12 2.74 17.57
N SER A 98 8.36 3.16 17.78
CA SER A 98 8.73 4.01 18.92
C SER A 98 8.77 5.50 18.61
N THR A 99 8.33 5.94 17.43
CA THR A 99 8.28 7.37 17.13
C THR A 99 7.29 8.07 18.06
N ASP A 100 7.70 9.20 18.62
CA ASP A 100 6.86 10.10 19.40
C ASP A 100 6.52 11.40 18.67
N TYR A 101 7.02 11.56 17.43
CA TYR A 101 6.86 12.79 16.64
C TYR A 101 5.38 13.19 16.54
N TRP A 102 4.54 12.27 16.07
CA TRP A 102 3.10 12.47 15.92
C TRP A 102 2.35 12.66 17.24
N SER A 103 2.99 12.32 18.36
CA SER A 103 2.45 12.47 19.71
C SER A 103 2.95 13.73 20.44
N SER A 104 3.89 14.46 19.82
CA SER A 104 4.55 15.59 20.44
C SER A 104 3.59 16.77 20.60
N GLN A 105 3.82 17.60 21.62
CA GLN A 105 3.07 18.84 21.80
C GLN A 105 3.26 19.79 20.60
N GLN A 106 4.45 19.81 20.00
CA GLN A 106 4.75 20.68 18.88
C GLN A 106 3.91 20.33 17.65
N VAL A 107 3.83 19.05 17.28
CA VAL A 107 2.98 18.60 16.17
C VAL A 107 1.51 18.85 16.47
N ALA A 108 1.05 18.54 17.69
CA ALA A 108 -0.34 18.81 18.08
C ALA A 108 -0.71 20.30 17.97
N ASN A 109 0.20 21.21 18.35
CA ASN A 109 -0.05 22.65 18.22
C ASN A 109 -0.23 23.13 16.78
N ARG A 110 0.35 22.42 15.80
CA ARG A 110 0.18 22.75 14.37
C ARG A 110 -1.06 22.09 13.78
N VAL A 111 -1.31 20.84 14.15
CA VAL A 111 -2.39 20.01 13.61
C VAL A 111 -3.76 20.35 14.21
N GLU A 112 -3.86 20.57 15.53
CA GLU A 112 -5.16 20.79 16.18
C GLU A 112 -5.95 21.95 15.57
N PRO A 113 -5.34 23.13 15.26
CA PRO A 113 -6.05 24.21 14.59
C PRO A 113 -6.51 23.85 13.16
N LEU A 114 -5.75 23.05 12.41
CA LEU A 114 -6.15 22.61 11.07
C LEU A 114 -7.33 21.65 11.11
N LEU A 115 -7.37 20.75 12.10
CA LEU A 115 -8.52 19.86 12.31
C LEU A 115 -9.76 20.65 12.74
N ASP A 116 -9.59 21.69 13.58
CA ASP A 116 -10.69 22.59 13.94
C ASP A 116 -11.19 23.39 12.72
N GLU A 117 -10.27 23.97 11.93
CA GLU A 117 -10.59 24.64 10.66
C GLU A 117 -11.34 23.69 9.71
N PHE A 118 -10.91 22.43 9.64
CA PHE A 118 -11.54 21.41 8.81
C PHE A 118 -12.98 21.12 9.23
N LEU A 119 -13.21 20.96 10.54
CA LEU A 119 -14.52 20.60 11.08
C LEU A 119 -15.48 21.79 11.12
N ASP A 120 -15.01 22.95 11.54
CA ASP A 120 -15.82 24.17 11.69
C ASP A 120 -16.17 24.78 10.32
N GLY A 121 -15.24 24.69 9.36
CA GLY A 121 -15.41 25.19 8.00
C GLY A 121 -16.13 24.24 7.04
N GLN A 122 -16.57 23.06 7.51
CA GLN A 122 -17.10 21.98 6.67
C GLN A 122 -16.17 21.65 5.49
N ALA A 123 -14.87 21.58 5.77
CA ALA A 123 -13.86 21.49 4.74
C ALA A 123 -13.94 20.23 3.88
N ALA A 124 -14.61 19.18 4.38
CA ALA A 124 -14.92 18.00 3.59
C ALA A 124 -15.68 18.34 2.29
N ASP A 125 -16.47 19.42 2.29
CA ASP A 125 -17.28 19.84 1.15
C ASP A 125 -16.51 20.78 0.19
N LEU A 126 -15.27 21.16 0.51
CA LEU A 126 -14.43 21.97 -0.39
C LEU A 126 -14.04 21.20 -1.66
N ILE A 127 -13.95 19.87 -1.57
CA ILE A 127 -13.67 18.98 -2.69
C ILE A 127 -14.73 17.88 -2.73
N GLU A 128 -15.60 17.94 -3.73
CA GLU A 128 -16.70 16.97 -3.91
C GLU A 128 -16.27 15.67 -4.62
N VAL A 129 -15.04 15.61 -5.15
CA VAL A 129 -14.54 14.47 -5.93
C VAL A 129 -14.42 13.23 -5.03
N PRO A 130 -15.22 12.16 -5.24
CA PRO A 130 -15.25 11.01 -4.32
C PRO A 130 -13.89 10.31 -4.19
N LEU A 131 -13.12 10.22 -5.29
CA LEU A 131 -11.78 9.65 -5.27
C LEU A 131 -10.84 10.39 -4.30
N LYS A 132 -10.80 11.73 -4.37
CA LYS A 132 -9.97 12.56 -3.47
C LYS A 132 -10.41 12.42 -2.01
N ARG A 133 -11.72 12.37 -1.77
CA ARG A 133 -12.30 12.15 -0.42
C ARG A 133 -11.87 10.82 0.18
N VAL A 134 -11.97 9.74 -0.61
CA VAL A 134 -11.59 8.37 -0.19
C VAL A 134 -10.10 8.28 0.13
N VAL A 135 -9.23 8.86 -0.70
CA VAL A 135 -7.78 8.85 -0.44
C VAL A 135 -7.44 9.68 0.80
N LEU A 136 -8.02 10.88 0.98
CA LEU A 136 -7.77 11.66 2.19
C LEU A 136 -8.33 10.97 3.44
N GLN A 137 -9.49 10.33 3.34
CA GLN A 137 -10.05 9.53 4.42
C GLN A 137 -9.08 8.41 4.83
N HIS A 138 -8.53 7.68 3.85
CA HIS A 138 -7.55 6.64 4.09
C HIS A 138 -6.27 7.19 4.77
N ASP A 139 -5.80 8.36 4.35
CA ASP A 139 -4.63 9.03 4.91
C ASP A 139 -4.85 9.43 6.38
N LEU A 140 -5.97 10.09 6.68
CA LEU A 140 -6.31 10.45 8.06
C LEU A 140 -6.57 9.22 8.94
N TRP A 141 -7.07 8.13 8.35
CA TRP A 141 -7.26 6.87 9.06
C TRP A 141 -5.92 6.23 9.45
N ALA A 142 -4.87 6.40 8.65
CA ALA A 142 -3.50 5.97 9.00
C ALA A 142 -3.00 6.62 10.28
N VAL A 143 -3.16 7.94 10.35
CA VAL A 143 -2.79 8.75 11.51
C VAL A 143 -3.59 8.32 12.74
N TYR A 144 -4.91 8.17 12.58
CA TYR A 144 -5.80 7.74 13.65
C TYR A 144 -5.36 6.38 14.22
N ASP A 145 -5.19 5.37 13.36
CA ASP A 145 -4.81 4.01 13.78
C ASP A 145 -3.48 4.01 14.56
N HIS A 146 -2.49 4.75 14.09
CA HIS A 146 -1.20 4.87 14.78
C HIS A 146 -1.34 5.50 16.17
N LEU A 147 -1.98 6.67 16.27
CA LEU A 147 -2.11 7.39 17.54
C LEU A 147 -2.94 6.61 18.56
N ILE A 148 -4.05 6.01 18.12
CA ILE A 148 -4.92 5.26 19.02
C ILE A 148 -4.30 3.93 19.46
N ASP A 149 -3.54 3.25 18.59
CA ASP A 149 -2.80 2.04 18.95
C ASP A 149 -1.76 2.33 20.05
N GLN A 150 -1.04 3.45 19.94
CA GLN A 150 -0.14 3.88 21.02
C GLN A 150 -0.88 4.15 22.35
N ASN A 151 -2.12 4.64 22.29
CA ASN A 151 -2.99 4.81 23.47
C ASN A 151 -3.49 3.48 24.05
N ILE A 152 -3.93 2.55 23.20
CA ILE A 152 -4.34 1.19 23.58
C ILE A 152 -3.19 0.49 24.32
N GLN A 153 -1.97 0.64 23.82
CA GLN A 153 -0.75 0.12 24.42
C GLN A 153 -0.25 0.94 25.62
N ARG A 154 -0.98 1.99 26.02
CA ARG A 154 -0.67 2.88 27.16
C ARG A 154 0.71 3.53 27.10
N ARG A 155 1.19 3.87 25.91
CA ARG A 155 2.50 4.52 25.73
C ARG A 155 2.44 6.00 26.12
N GLY A 156 3.53 6.51 26.71
CA GLY A 156 3.64 7.90 27.15
C GLY A 156 2.93 8.19 28.48
N ASN A 157 3.07 9.42 28.97
CA ASN A 157 2.45 9.84 30.23
C ASN A 157 0.94 10.12 30.05
N LEU A 158 0.25 10.50 31.14
CA LEU A 158 -1.19 10.81 31.08
C LEU A 158 -1.51 11.95 30.10
N GLU A 159 -0.70 13.00 30.09
CA GLU A 159 -0.91 14.18 29.24
C GLU A 159 -0.77 13.83 27.76
N THR A 160 0.27 13.06 27.37
CA THR A 160 0.45 12.57 26.00
C THR A 160 -0.74 11.75 25.55
N ARG A 161 -1.26 10.85 26.40
CA ARG A 161 -2.40 10.01 26.05
C ARG A 161 -3.70 10.81 25.88
N GLN A 162 -3.92 11.81 26.75
CA GLN A 162 -5.04 12.75 26.62
C GLN A 162 -4.94 13.60 25.36
N ARG A 163 -3.74 14.02 24.98
CA ARG A 163 -3.49 14.74 23.72
C ARG A 163 -3.84 13.89 22.51
N ARG A 164 -3.35 12.65 22.46
CA ARG A 164 -3.69 11.70 21.39
C ARG A 164 -5.19 11.45 21.33
N ASP A 165 -5.85 11.29 22.46
CA ASP A 165 -7.30 11.05 22.51
C ASP A 165 -8.09 12.23 21.93
N ARG A 166 -7.72 13.49 22.27
CA ARG A 166 -8.30 14.68 21.65
C ARG A 166 -8.08 14.74 20.15
N LEU A 167 -6.85 14.47 19.69
CA LEU A 167 -6.52 14.42 18.26
C LEU A 167 -7.33 13.33 17.55
N CYS A 168 -7.40 12.12 18.12
CA CYS A 168 -8.15 11.00 17.57
C CYS A 168 -9.64 11.32 17.47
N SER A 169 -10.23 11.96 18.48
CA SER A 169 -11.64 12.38 18.43
C SER A 169 -11.91 13.37 17.29
N LYS A 170 -11.02 14.34 17.06
CA LYS A 170 -11.14 15.27 15.91
C LYS A 170 -10.95 14.53 14.58
N LEU A 171 -9.91 13.70 14.47
CA LEU A 171 -9.64 12.88 13.29
C LEU A 171 -10.82 11.98 12.93
N ALA A 172 -11.44 11.32 13.92
CA ALA A 172 -12.61 10.48 13.72
C ALA A 172 -13.74 11.24 13.02
N ARG A 173 -14.03 12.46 13.48
CA ARG A 173 -15.04 13.33 12.87
C ARG A 173 -14.66 13.78 11.46
N CYS A 174 -13.38 14.08 11.20
CA CYS A 174 -12.92 14.40 9.84
C CYS A 174 -13.09 13.18 8.91
N ILE A 175 -12.66 11.99 9.35
CA ILE A 175 -12.80 10.72 8.60
C ILE A 175 -14.28 10.45 8.28
N GLN A 176 -15.18 10.63 9.25
CA GLN A 176 -16.62 10.50 9.04
C GLN A 176 -17.14 11.52 8.02
N SER A 177 -16.73 12.79 8.13
CA SER A 177 -17.18 13.84 7.19
C SER A 177 -16.68 13.64 5.76
N LEU A 178 -15.58 12.88 5.58
CA LEU A 178 -15.02 12.51 4.28
C LEU A 178 -15.66 11.24 3.69
N ALA A 179 -16.40 10.48 4.49
CA ALA A 179 -17.06 9.27 4.03
C ALA A 179 -17.98 9.55 2.84
N VAL A 180 -18.10 8.53 1.98
CA VAL A 180 -18.84 8.58 0.74
C VAL A 180 -19.89 7.47 0.74
N THR A 181 -20.92 7.62 -0.09
CA THR A 181 -22.00 6.63 -0.21
C THR A 181 -21.50 5.32 -0.82
N ASP A 182 -22.20 4.21 -0.55
CA ASP A 182 -21.94 2.92 -1.19
C ASP A 182 -21.95 3.03 -2.74
N GLU A 183 -22.84 3.88 -3.28
CA GLU A 183 -22.95 4.14 -4.72
C GLU A 183 -21.73 4.88 -5.28
N GLN A 184 -21.14 5.79 -4.51
CA GLN A 184 -19.89 6.48 -4.87
C GLN A 184 -18.69 5.54 -4.77
N LEU A 185 -18.61 4.69 -3.73
CA LEU A 185 -17.56 3.67 -3.59
C LEU A 185 -17.58 2.69 -4.76
N ALA A 186 -18.76 2.19 -5.13
CA ALA A 186 -18.93 1.29 -6.26
C ALA A 186 -18.58 1.91 -7.62
N ARG A 187 -18.49 3.25 -7.69
CA ARG A 187 -18.11 4.01 -8.90
C ARG A 187 -16.65 4.45 -8.91
N LEU A 188 -15.88 4.16 -7.86
CA LEU A 188 -14.45 4.42 -7.87
C LEU A 188 -13.80 3.70 -9.07
N PRO A 189 -12.77 4.30 -9.69
CA PRO A 189 -12.10 3.66 -10.81
C PRO A 189 -11.36 2.40 -10.35
N ASP A 190 -11.32 1.40 -11.22
CA ASP A 190 -10.31 0.33 -11.15
C ASP A 190 -8.99 0.91 -11.67
N THR A 191 -8.09 1.25 -10.76
CA THR A 191 -6.83 1.90 -11.12
C THR A 191 -5.85 0.96 -11.79
N TYR A 192 -5.96 -0.35 -11.59
CA TYR A 192 -5.12 -1.32 -12.29
C TYR A 192 -5.48 -1.37 -13.77
N THR A 193 -6.77 -1.49 -14.08
CA THR A 193 -7.28 -1.45 -15.45
C THR A 193 -6.91 -0.12 -16.12
N ARG A 194 -7.02 1.01 -15.41
CA ARG A 194 -6.61 2.32 -15.92
C ARG A 194 -5.11 2.42 -16.20
N ALA A 195 -4.27 1.77 -15.39
CA ALA A 195 -2.83 1.70 -15.63
C ALA A 195 -2.55 0.95 -16.94
N ILE A 196 -3.20 -0.20 -17.18
CA ILE A 196 -3.07 -0.95 -18.43
C ILE A 196 -3.54 -0.11 -19.64
N GLU A 197 -4.71 0.53 -19.53
CA GLU A 197 -5.30 1.35 -20.59
C GLU A 197 -4.46 2.60 -20.95
N SER A 198 -3.56 3.06 -20.07
CA SER A 198 -2.69 4.20 -20.36
C SER A 198 -1.67 3.88 -21.47
N GLY A 199 -1.37 2.60 -21.69
CA GLY A 199 -0.34 2.15 -22.62
C GLY A 199 1.11 2.37 -22.14
N GLU A 200 1.30 2.83 -20.90
CA GLU A 200 2.64 3.03 -20.31
C GLU A 200 3.29 1.72 -19.84
N PHE A 201 2.49 0.67 -19.61
CA PHE A 201 2.96 -0.62 -19.12
C PHE A 201 2.83 -1.71 -20.18
N ALA A 202 3.95 -2.38 -20.47
CA ALA A 202 3.97 -3.56 -21.31
C ALA A 202 3.18 -4.71 -20.67
N GLY A 203 2.47 -5.47 -21.50
CA GLY A 203 1.72 -6.66 -21.06
C GLY A 203 2.60 -7.91 -20.91
N GLU A 204 3.84 -7.86 -21.39
CA GLU A 204 4.83 -8.92 -21.26
C GLU A 204 6.14 -8.34 -20.70
N HIS A 205 6.71 -8.99 -19.69
CA HIS A 205 7.97 -8.57 -19.08
C HIS A 205 9.19 -9.10 -19.86
N ASN A 206 9.09 -10.31 -20.44
CA ASN A 206 10.17 -10.97 -21.20
C ASN A 206 11.54 -11.00 -20.46
N PHE A 207 11.51 -10.95 -19.12
CA PHE A 207 12.68 -10.85 -18.25
C PHE A 207 13.54 -9.59 -18.45
N ASP A 208 13.00 -8.54 -19.08
CA ASP A 208 13.65 -7.24 -19.19
C ASP A 208 13.20 -6.33 -18.05
N ALA A 209 14.06 -6.20 -17.04
CA ALA A 209 13.77 -5.35 -15.90
C ALA A 209 13.68 -3.85 -16.27
N SER A 210 14.22 -3.40 -17.41
CA SER A 210 14.13 -1.99 -17.79
C SER A 210 12.73 -1.56 -18.23
N VAL A 211 11.87 -2.53 -18.58
CA VAL A 211 10.52 -2.28 -19.06
C VAL A 211 9.56 -1.99 -17.88
N ASN A 212 8.70 -0.99 -18.06
CA ASN A 212 7.55 -0.82 -17.19
C ASN A 212 6.52 -1.90 -17.52
N TYR A 213 6.20 -2.75 -16.55
CA TYR A 213 5.44 -3.97 -16.76
C TYR A 213 4.27 -4.08 -15.79
N LEU A 214 3.09 -4.36 -16.33
CA LEU A 214 1.92 -4.80 -15.58
C LEU A 214 1.19 -5.87 -16.41
N PRO A 215 0.96 -7.08 -15.88
CA PRO A 215 0.27 -8.13 -16.63
C PRO A 215 -1.17 -7.75 -17.00
N HIS A 216 -1.47 -7.64 -18.30
CA HIS A 216 -2.77 -7.15 -18.79
C HIS A 216 -3.96 -8.04 -18.38
N HIS A 217 -3.70 -9.32 -18.12
CA HIS A 217 -4.73 -10.30 -17.79
C HIS A 217 -4.75 -10.70 -16.31
N LEU A 218 -3.98 -10.03 -15.43
CA LEU A 218 -3.86 -10.39 -14.01
C LEU A 218 -5.21 -10.60 -13.30
N LEU A 219 -6.17 -9.72 -13.56
CA LEU A 219 -7.48 -9.73 -12.90
C LEU A 219 -8.59 -10.37 -13.75
N THR A 220 -8.30 -10.76 -14.99
CA THR A 220 -9.29 -11.24 -15.95
C THR A 220 -9.06 -12.67 -16.44
N ASP A 221 -7.83 -13.18 -16.35
CA ASP A 221 -7.46 -14.56 -16.68
C ASP A 221 -6.75 -15.22 -15.49
N ARG A 222 -7.52 -16.00 -14.73
CA ARG A 222 -7.03 -16.74 -13.57
C ARG A 222 -6.42 -18.10 -13.88
N ASP A 223 -6.45 -18.50 -15.16
CA ASP A 223 -5.75 -19.69 -15.66
C ASP A 223 -4.29 -19.36 -15.99
N GLU A 224 -4.02 -18.13 -16.44
CA GLU A 224 -2.68 -17.58 -16.56
C GLU A 224 -2.11 -17.13 -15.20
N TRP A 225 -2.86 -16.26 -14.49
CA TRP A 225 -2.45 -15.71 -13.19
C TRP A 225 -3.27 -16.30 -12.06
N THR A 226 -2.70 -17.31 -11.40
CA THR A 226 -3.36 -18.00 -10.29
C THR A 226 -3.28 -17.16 -9.03
N GLU A 227 -4.42 -16.62 -8.56
CA GLU A 227 -4.49 -16.01 -7.22
C GLU A 227 -4.33 -17.09 -6.15
N ILE A 228 -3.47 -16.82 -5.18
CA ILE A 228 -3.17 -17.73 -4.07
C ILE A 228 -3.83 -17.21 -2.79
N ASP A 229 -4.48 -18.08 -2.04
CA ASP A 229 -4.98 -17.84 -0.69
C ASP A 229 -4.34 -18.79 0.32
N PHE A 230 -4.37 -18.41 1.59
CA PHE A 230 -3.87 -19.24 2.68
C PHE A 230 -5.03 -19.89 3.40
N TYR A 231 -4.93 -21.20 3.62
CA TYR A 231 -5.97 -21.97 4.28
C TYR A 231 -5.39 -22.95 5.30
N TYR A 232 -6.13 -23.18 6.37
CA TYR A 232 -5.89 -24.27 7.31
C TYR A 232 -7.05 -25.27 7.27
N PRO A 233 -6.78 -26.56 6.97
CA PRO A 233 -7.79 -27.61 6.96
C PRO A 233 -8.62 -27.67 8.25
N ASN A 234 -9.96 -27.72 8.10
CA ASN A 234 -10.91 -27.93 9.20
C ASN A 234 -10.93 -26.82 10.27
N MET A 235 -10.53 -25.61 9.90
CA MET A 235 -10.60 -24.47 10.80
C MET A 235 -12.00 -23.83 10.79
N HIS A 236 -12.51 -23.46 11.96
CA HIS A 236 -13.79 -22.76 12.07
C HIS A 236 -13.72 -21.38 11.39
N GLU A 237 -14.80 -20.97 10.73
CA GLU A 237 -14.90 -19.73 9.95
C GLU A 237 -14.53 -18.48 10.76
N ASP A 238 -14.99 -18.38 12.02
CA ASP A 238 -14.62 -17.29 12.93
C ASP A 238 -13.11 -17.16 13.20
N ILE A 239 -12.39 -18.28 13.12
CA ILE A 239 -10.93 -18.30 13.28
C ILE A 239 -10.32 -17.91 11.94
N MET A 240 -10.78 -18.49 10.82
CA MET A 240 -10.35 -18.16 9.44
C MET A 240 -10.42 -16.67 9.12
N ASP A 241 -11.47 -15.97 9.58
CA ASP A 241 -11.60 -14.52 9.41
C ASP A 241 -10.48 -13.69 10.07
N ARG A 242 -9.76 -14.28 11.02
CA ARG A 242 -8.60 -13.64 11.68
C ARG A 242 -7.30 -13.86 10.89
N PHE A 243 -7.29 -14.74 9.89
CA PHE A 243 -6.14 -15.03 9.02
C PHE A 243 -6.10 -14.06 7.85
N VAL A 244 -5.79 -12.81 8.18
CA VAL A 244 -5.34 -11.80 7.21
C VAL A 244 -3.82 -11.75 7.19
N SER A 245 -3.24 -11.27 6.09
CA SER A 245 -1.80 -11.06 5.98
C SER A 245 -1.27 -10.16 7.11
N LEU A 246 -0.09 -10.42 7.69
CA LEU A 246 0.69 -9.40 8.42
C LEU A 246 0.79 -8.12 7.64
N HIS A 247 0.91 -8.14 6.31
CA HIS A 247 0.81 -6.88 5.57
C HIS A 247 -0.50 -6.16 5.88
N ALA A 248 -1.65 -6.82 5.72
CA ALA A 248 -2.94 -6.24 6.09
C ALA A 248 -2.99 -5.88 7.59
N ARG A 249 -2.43 -6.68 8.50
CA ARG A 249 -2.37 -6.37 9.94
C ARG A 249 -1.50 -5.16 10.26
N SER A 250 -0.37 -5.03 9.56
CA SER A 250 0.58 -3.92 9.66
C SER A 250 -0.03 -2.60 9.21
N PHE A 251 -0.94 -2.67 8.23
CA PHE A 251 -1.80 -1.56 7.84
C PHE A 251 -3.10 -1.49 8.66
N PHE A 252 -3.19 -2.23 9.76
CA PHE A 252 -4.35 -2.31 10.65
C PHE A 252 -5.67 -2.62 9.91
N GLY A 253 -5.64 -3.28 8.76
CA GLY A 253 -6.79 -3.60 7.91
C GLY A 253 -7.28 -2.46 7.02
N ARG A 254 -6.51 -1.37 6.88
CA ARG A 254 -6.80 -0.28 5.93
C ARG A 254 -6.46 -0.61 4.48
N SER A 255 -5.75 -1.72 4.27
CA SER A 255 -5.38 -2.24 2.96
C SER A 255 -5.46 -3.77 2.99
N HIS A 256 -5.78 -4.37 1.85
CA HIS A 256 -5.75 -5.81 1.65
C HIS A 256 -4.78 -6.17 0.52
N TYR A 257 -4.36 -7.44 0.50
CA TYR A 257 -3.30 -7.91 -0.38
C TYR A 257 -3.74 -9.15 -1.12
N CYS A 258 -3.64 -9.10 -2.44
CA CYS A 258 -3.80 -10.23 -3.34
C CYS A 258 -2.42 -10.69 -3.82
N ILE A 259 -2.24 -12.01 -3.96
CA ILE A 259 -0.97 -12.62 -4.36
C ILE A 259 -1.25 -13.50 -5.55
N PHE A 260 -0.57 -13.26 -6.66
CA PHE A 260 -0.74 -14.00 -7.91
C PHE A 260 0.56 -14.67 -8.31
N TYR A 261 0.41 -15.87 -8.86
CA TYR A 261 1.51 -16.66 -9.41
C TYR A 261 1.20 -16.98 -10.86
N ARG A 262 2.22 -16.83 -11.72
CA ARG A 262 2.20 -17.32 -13.09
C ARG A 262 3.33 -18.31 -13.25
N PHE A 263 2.96 -19.59 -13.30
CA PHE A 263 3.87 -20.68 -13.54
C PHE A 263 4.09 -20.85 -15.05
N PRO A 264 5.28 -21.30 -15.50
CA PRO A 264 5.56 -21.49 -16.94
C PRO A 264 4.56 -22.38 -17.67
N GLU A 265 3.99 -23.38 -16.99
CA GLU A 265 2.99 -24.30 -17.54
C GLU A 265 1.55 -23.97 -17.04
N GLY A 266 1.35 -22.77 -16.48
CA GLY A 266 0.04 -22.27 -16.06
C GLY A 266 -0.47 -22.85 -14.74
N ARG A 267 -1.79 -22.69 -14.53
CA ARG A 267 -2.48 -23.03 -13.28
C ARG A 267 -2.38 -24.49 -12.84
N GLU A 268 -2.34 -25.44 -13.78
CA GLU A 268 -2.21 -26.88 -13.45
C GLU A 268 -0.88 -27.14 -12.73
N GLN A 269 0.25 -26.66 -13.29
CA GLN A 269 1.56 -26.77 -12.65
C GLN A 269 1.61 -26.04 -11.30
N ALA A 270 0.95 -24.87 -11.18
CA ALA A 270 0.85 -24.17 -9.91
C ALA A 270 0.11 -25.00 -8.84
N THR A 271 -0.96 -25.68 -9.23
CA THR A 271 -1.78 -26.52 -8.36
C THR A 271 -1.00 -27.76 -7.92
N ASP A 272 -0.45 -28.51 -8.88
CA ASP A 272 0.36 -29.71 -8.63
C ASP A 272 1.55 -29.40 -7.71
N TYR A 273 2.21 -28.28 -7.94
CA TYR A 273 3.33 -27.82 -7.11
C TYR A 273 2.91 -27.58 -5.66
N LEU A 274 1.77 -26.90 -5.44
CA LEU A 274 1.27 -26.61 -4.10
C LEU A 274 0.80 -27.87 -3.37
N GLU A 275 0.23 -28.83 -4.09
CA GLU A 275 -0.12 -30.15 -3.57
C GLU A 275 1.12 -30.96 -3.18
N GLU A 276 2.14 -31.04 -4.04
CA GLU A 276 3.40 -31.72 -3.73
C GLU A 276 4.09 -31.09 -2.51
N LEU A 277 4.10 -29.76 -2.45
CA LEU A 277 4.66 -29.01 -1.34
C LEU A 277 3.93 -29.28 -0.03
N ALA A 278 2.60 -29.33 -0.06
CA ALA A 278 1.74 -29.69 1.06
C ALA A 278 2.02 -31.09 1.59
N GLU A 279 2.12 -32.07 0.69
CA GLU A 279 2.28 -33.48 1.03
C GLU A 279 3.69 -33.82 1.50
N THR A 280 4.69 -33.35 0.76
CA THR A 280 6.07 -33.83 0.90
C THR A 280 7.01 -32.75 1.42
N GLY A 281 6.83 -31.48 1.01
CA GLY A 281 7.78 -30.40 1.27
C GLY A 281 7.73 -29.82 2.69
N LEU A 282 6.61 -29.95 3.41
CA LEU A 282 6.42 -29.31 4.72
C LEU A 282 6.66 -30.22 5.93
N ASP A 283 7.38 -29.71 6.93
CA ASP A 283 7.49 -30.28 8.27
C ASP A 283 6.29 -29.85 9.13
N TRP A 284 5.16 -30.54 8.94
CA TRP A 284 3.92 -30.30 9.67
C TRP A 284 4.06 -30.37 11.18
N LYS A 285 4.94 -31.23 11.68
CA LYS A 285 5.18 -31.39 13.11
C LYS A 285 5.86 -30.15 13.68
N PHE A 286 6.91 -29.67 13.02
CA PHE A 286 7.56 -28.42 13.39
C PHE A 286 6.57 -27.24 13.28
N SER A 287 5.80 -27.20 12.19
CA SER A 287 4.84 -26.13 11.91
C SER A 287 3.79 -26.00 13.02
N ALA A 288 3.20 -27.13 13.44
CA ALA A 288 2.24 -27.16 14.53
C ALA A 288 2.85 -26.78 15.90
N GLN A 289 4.13 -27.11 16.13
CA GLN A 289 4.79 -26.83 17.40
C GLN A 289 5.19 -25.36 17.54
N PHE A 290 5.65 -24.73 16.46
CA PHE A 290 6.26 -23.40 16.50
C PHE A 290 5.38 -22.31 15.87
N GLY A 291 4.27 -22.68 15.23
CA GLY A 291 3.29 -21.74 14.68
C GLY A 291 3.73 -21.05 13.39
N PHE A 292 4.79 -21.53 12.73
CA PHE A 292 5.23 -21.12 11.40
C PHE A 292 5.71 -22.33 10.62
N ALA A 293 5.45 -22.37 9.32
CA ALA A 293 5.81 -23.54 8.54
C ALA A 293 7.32 -23.68 8.38
N LYS A 294 7.76 -24.91 8.11
CA LYS A 294 9.17 -25.18 7.85
C LYS A 294 9.28 -26.14 6.67
N LEU A 295 10.14 -25.81 5.72
CA LEU A 295 10.51 -26.72 4.65
C LEU A 295 11.38 -27.85 5.17
N LYS A 296 11.12 -29.05 4.67
CA LYS A 296 12.04 -30.17 4.77
C LYS A 296 13.21 -29.97 3.82
N ASP A 297 14.32 -30.61 4.15
CA ASP A 297 15.44 -30.72 3.21
C ASP A 297 14.98 -31.44 1.94
N GLY A 298 15.22 -30.83 0.78
CA GLY A 298 14.81 -31.38 -0.51
C GLY A 298 13.34 -31.11 -0.88
N ALA A 299 12.66 -30.16 -0.21
CA ALA A 299 11.38 -29.66 -0.70
C ALA A 299 11.46 -29.19 -2.16
N PRO A 300 10.38 -29.36 -2.95
CA PRO A 300 10.38 -29.01 -4.37
C PRO A 300 10.66 -27.51 -4.56
N GLU A 301 11.55 -27.18 -5.49
CA GLU A 301 11.84 -25.80 -5.84
C GLU A 301 10.73 -25.24 -6.75
N ILE A 302 10.44 -23.93 -6.66
CA ILE A 302 9.53 -23.29 -7.60
C ILE A 302 10.11 -23.39 -9.03
N PRO A 303 9.30 -23.62 -10.08
CA PRO A 303 9.82 -23.68 -11.44
C PRO A 303 10.52 -22.38 -11.88
N VAL A 304 11.65 -22.51 -12.58
CA VAL A 304 12.33 -21.36 -13.20
C VAL A 304 11.39 -20.74 -14.24
N GLY A 305 11.38 -19.41 -14.29
CA GLY A 305 10.46 -18.65 -15.13
C GLY A 305 9.14 -18.31 -14.45
N THR A 306 8.92 -18.78 -13.22
CA THR A 306 7.75 -18.35 -12.43
C THR A 306 7.79 -16.84 -12.19
N GLU A 307 6.63 -16.21 -12.30
CA GLU A 307 6.41 -14.82 -11.92
C GLU A 307 5.47 -14.75 -10.72
N VAL A 308 5.73 -13.79 -9.83
CA VAL A 308 4.93 -13.56 -8.62
C VAL A 308 4.60 -12.08 -8.53
N LEU A 309 3.33 -11.78 -8.29
CA LEU A 309 2.83 -10.42 -8.14
C LEU A 309 2.08 -10.28 -6.82
N LEU A 310 2.46 -9.30 -6.02
CA LEU A 310 1.77 -8.88 -4.80
C LEU A 310 1.10 -7.53 -5.07
N MET A 311 -0.22 -7.49 -5.00
CA MET A 311 -1.01 -6.28 -5.22
C MET A 311 -1.64 -5.83 -3.90
N GLN A 312 -1.40 -4.58 -3.53
CA GLN A 312 -2.03 -3.91 -2.40
C GLN A 312 -3.21 -3.07 -2.87
N LEU A 313 -4.36 -3.26 -2.24
CA LEU A 313 -5.60 -2.56 -2.55
C LEU A 313 -6.17 -1.87 -1.32
N MET A 314 -6.63 -0.64 -1.51
CA MET A 314 -7.16 0.20 -0.45
C MET A 314 -8.48 -0.36 0.09
N VAL A 315 -8.65 -0.30 1.42
CA VAL A 315 -9.94 -0.41 2.10
C VAL A 315 -10.35 0.99 2.56
N SER A 316 -11.59 1.38 2.28
CA SER A 316 -12.18 2.67 2.66
C SER A 316 -13.28 2.47 3.71
N LEU A 317 -13.89 3.55 4.18
CA LEU A 317 -15.06 3.56 5.05
C LEU A 317 -16.24 4.21 4.32
N ASP A 318 -17.36 3.52 4.27
CA ASP A 318 -18.61 4.10 3.77
C ASP A 318 -19.23 5.11 4.75
N GLU A 319 -20.35 5.72 4.36
CA GLU A 319 -21.10 6.68 5.19
C GLU A 319 -21.64 6.11 6.51
N GLN A 320 -21.72 4.78 6.66
CA GLN A 320 -22.01 4.11 7.94
C GLN A 320 -20.74 3.70 8.68
N MET A 321 -19.58 4.18 8.24
CA MET A 321 -18.27 3.85 8.78
C MET A 321 -17.93 2.35 8.70
N ARG A 322 -18.50 1.59 7.76
CA ARG A 322 -18.15 0.18 7.57
C ARG A 322 -16.92 0.08 6.65
N PRO A 323 -15.95 -0.79 6.95
CA PRO A 323 -14.82 -1.04 6.05
C PRO A 323 -15.28 -1.68 4.73
N VAL A 324 -14.90 -1.08 3.60
CA VAL A 324 -15.27 -1.54 2.25
C VAL A 324 -14.00 -1.67 1.39
N PRO A 325 -13.69 -2.88 0.88
CA PRO A 325 -12.62 -3.06 -0.10
C PRO A 325 -12.91 -2.26 -1.38
N THR A 326 -11.86 -1.70 -2.01
CA THR A 326 -11.98 -0.93 -3.25
C THR A 326 -11.06 -1.50 -4.33
N HIS A 327 -11.19 -1.01 -5.56
CA HIS A 327 -10.29 -1.31 -6.68
C HIS A 327 -9.17 -0.27 -6.84
N LEU A 328 -8.90 0.54 -5.81
CA LEU A 328 -7.78 1.47 -5.78
C LEU A 328 -6.51 0.73 -5.38
N VAL A 329 -5.58 0.59 -6.31
CA VAL A 329 -4.28 -0.06 -6.13
C VAL A 329 -3.31 0.92 -5.49
N GLU A 330 -2.78 0.55 -4.33
CA GLU A 330 -1.79 1.33 -3.60
C GLU A 330 -0.35 0.94 -3.96
N SER A 331 -0.13 -0.33 -4.26
CA SER A 331 1.15 -0.82 -4.76
C SER A 331 1.02 -2.13 -5.55
N VAL A 332 1.97 -2.35 -6.47
CA VAL A 332 2.17 -3.59 -7.20
C VAL A 332 3.64 -3.97 -7.12
N GLN A 333 3.94 -5.08 -6.47
CA GLN A 333 5.29 -5.64 -6.41
C GLN A 333 5.38 -6.89 -7.26
N PHE A 334 6.34 -6.91 -8.17
CA PHE A 334 6.54 -7.98 -9.13
C PHE A 334 7.89 -8.65 -8.94
N ARG A 335 7.93 -9.97 -9.16
CA ARG A 335 9.12 -10.81 -9.07
C ARG A 335 9.15 -11.80 -10.22
N ALA A 336 10.25 -11.87 -10.96
CA ALA A 336 10.44 -12.87 -12.00
C ALA A 336 11.71 -13.69 -11.75
N PHE A 337 11.57 -15.00 -11.57
CA PHE A 337 12.67 -15.89 -11.23
C PHE A 337 13.36 -16.40 -12.49
N ARG A 338 14.59 -15.94 -12.74
CA ARG A 338 15.42 -16.39 -13.87
C ARG A 338 16.32 -17.57 -13.54
N ASN A 339 16.73 -17.68 -12.28
CA ASN A 339 17.37 -18.86 -11.72
C ASN A 339 17.02 -18.95 -10.23
N LEU A 340 17.41 -20.05 -9.59
CA LEU A 340 17.12 -20.32 -8.17
C LEU A 340 18.38 -20.41 -7.31
N ASN A 341 19.55 -20.38 -7.96
CA ASN A 341 20.85 -20.61 -7.34
C ASN A 341 21.56 -19.32 -6.90
N GLY A 342 21.02 -18.15 -7.27
CA GLY A 342 21.59 -16.84 -6.93
C GLY A 342 22.83 -16.51 -7.72
N GLY A 343 23.04 -17.22 -8.83
CA GLY A 343 24.06 -16.86 -9.79
C GLY A 343 23.71 -15.56 -10.48
N ILE A 344 24.76 -14.85 -10.89
CA ILE A 344 24.68 -13.62 -11.71
C ILE A 344 24.18 -13.90 -13.13
N GLU A 345 24.13 -15.17 -13.54
CA GLU A 345 23.66 -15.59 -14.85
C GLU A 345 22.32 -16.34 -14.75
N PRO A 346 21.30 -15.95 -15.53
CA PRO A 346 21.31 -14.80 -16.44
C PRO A 346 21.19 -13.46 -15.69
N ASP A 347 21.59 -12.38 -16.34
CA ASP A 347 21.57 -11.03 -15.76
C ASP A 347 20.17 -10.61 -15.26
N THR A 348 20.14 -9.91 -14.13
CA THR A 348 18.93 -9.43 -13.46
C THR A 348 19.21 -8.14 -12.73
N ASN A 349 18.18 -7.30 -12.51
CA ASN A 349 18.36 -6.02 -11.82
C ASN A 349 18.79 -6.16 -10.35
N THR A 350 18.58 -7.34 -9.75
CA THR A 350 19.06 -7.65 -8.40
C THR A 350 20.47 -8.24 -8.37
N GLY A 351 21.00 -8.66 -9.52
CA GLY A 351 22.25 -9.41 -9.62
C GLY A 351 22.22 -10.81 -9.01
N VAL A 352 21.05 -11.32 -8.61
CA VAL A 352 20.90 -12.65 -7.99
C VAL A 352 19.80 -13.47 -8.65
N GLY A 353 19.65 -13.42 -9.97
CA GLY A 353 18.77 -14.34 -10.70
C GLY A 353 17.27 -14.10 -10.52
N ILE A 354 16.87 -12.96 -9.96
CA ILE A 354 15.47 -12.51 -9.86
C ILE A 354 15.35 -11.07 -10.33
N ASN A 355 14.34 -10.75 -11.14
CA ASN A 355 13.97 -9.35 -11.37
C ASN A 355 12.93 -8.91 -10.34
N ILE A 356 13.08 -7.71 -9.78
CA ILE A 356 12.11 -7.13 -8.84
C ILE A 356 11.68 -5.74 -9.32
N LEU A 357 10.38 -5.51 -9.43
CA LEU A 357 9.79 -4.21 -9.74
C LEU A 357 8.80 -3.84 -8.63
N ASP A 358 8.76 -2.57 -8.23
CA ASP A 358 7.76 -2.03 -7.29
C ASP A 358 7.12 -0.80 -7.92
N TYR A 359 5.80 -0.76 -7.95
CA TYR A 359 5.01 0.37 -8.42
C TYR A 359 4.15 0.84 -7.27
N ARG A 360 4.11 2.15 -7.03
CA ARG A 360 3.34 2.73 -5.92
C ARG A 360 2.44 3.84 -6.38
N LEU A 361 1.33 3.98 -5.66
CA LEU A 361 0.38 5.06 -5.88
C LEU A 361 1.04 6.40 -5.61
N LYS A 362 0.92 7.31 -6.58
CA LYS A 362 1.24 8.73 -6.48
C LYS A 362 -0.06 9.52 -6.65
N ARG A 363 -0.40 10.34 -5.65
CA ARG A 363 -1.62 11.14 -5.65
C ARG A 363 -1.65 12.09 -6.84
N HIS A 364 -0.52 12.67 -7.21
CA HIS A 364 -0.46 13.58 -8.35
C HIS A 364 -0.81 12.90 -9.68
N LEU A 365 -0.37 11.66 -9.89
CA LEU A 365 -0.75 10.88 -11.08
C LEU A 365 -2.22 10.43 -11.02
N LEU A 366 -2.67 10.02 -9.83
CA LEU A 366 -4.03 9.54 -9.60
C LEU A 366 -5.06 10.67 -9.84
N PHE A 367 -4.79 11.86 -9.33
CA PHE A 367 -5.71 12.98 -9.38
C PHE A 367 -5.62 13.76 -10.69
N ASP A 368 -4.47 13.79 -11.35
CA ASP A 368 -4.28 14.34 -12.70
C ASP A 368 -4.79 13.37 -13.78
N GLY A 369 -6.10 13.08 -13.72
CA GLY A 369 -6.80 12.31 -14.75
C GLY A 369 -6.47 10.81 -14.79
N LEU A 370 -6.07 10.21 -13.66
CA LEU A 370 -5.70 8.80 -13.57
C LEU A 370 -4.54 8.41 -14.51
N LYS A 371 -3.55 9.31 -14.70
CA LYS A 371 -2.34 9.03 -15.47
C LYS A 371 -1.66 7.79 -14.94
N ALA A 372 -1.32 6.84 -15.82
CA ALA A 372 -0.77 5.54 -15.42
C ALA A 372 -1.58 4.80 -14.34
N GLY A 373 -2.89 5.06 -14.23
CA GLY A 373 -3.71 4.55 -13.13
C GLY A 373 -3.32 5.10 -11.74
N GLY A 374 -2.50 6.14 -11.68
CA GLY A 374 -1.91 6.65 -10.44
C GLY A 374 -0.65 5.92 -9.99
N LEU A 375 -0.12 4.97 -10.76
CA LEU A 375 1.05 4.18 -10.39
C LEU A 375 2.34 4.75 -10.99
N GLU A 376 3.39 4.79 -10.19
CA GLU A 376 4.76 5.12 -10.61
C GLU A 376 5.72 4.04 -10.15
N ARG A 377 6.72 3.73 -10.97
CA ARG A 377 7.77 2.79 -10.62
C ARG A 377 8.68 3.40 -9.56
N GLU A 378 8.89 2.69 -8.47
CA GLU A 378 9.88 3.07 -7.48
C GLU A 378 11.30 2.76 -8.02
N PRO A 379 12.25 3.68 -7.81
CA PRO A 379 13.65 3.48 -8.21
C PRO A 379 14.30 2.32 -7.45
N GLU A 380 15.12 1.52 -8.13
CA GLU A 380 15.67 0.28 -7.59
C GLU A 380 16.91 0.52 -6.73
N GLU A 381 17.69 1.49 -7.15
CA GLU A 381 18.99 1.89 -6.61
C GLU A 381 18.87 2.97 -5.52
N HIS A 382 17.70 3.61 -5.41
CA HIS A 382 17.47 4.65 -4.42
C HIS A 382 16.93 4.07 -3.11
N PRO A 383 17.31 4.64 -1.95
CA PRO A 383 16.83 4.16 -0.67
C PRO A 383 15.34 4.50 -0.45
N GLN A 384 14.52 3.49 -0.17
CA GLN A 384 13.09 3.63 0.11
C GLN A 384 12.76 3.30 1.57
N TYR A 385 11.60 3.77 2.06
CA TYR A 385 11.10 3.51 3.40
C TYR A 385 10.18 2.30 3.44
N ARG A 386 10.20 1.58 4.58
CA ARG A 386 9.26 0.50 4.87
C ARG A 386 8.69 0.64 6.27
N VAL A 387 7.55 1.32 6.40
CA VAL A 387 6.88 1.48 7.69
C VAL A 387 6.05 0.25 8.02
N ALA A 388 5.46 -0.41 7.03
CA ALA A 388 4.51 -1.50 7.27
C ALA A 388 5.10 -2.65 8.12
N ILE A 389 6.28 -3.15 7.78
CA ILE A 389 6.82 -4.36 8.44
C ILE A 389 7.67 -4.02 9.67
N ASP A 390 8.47 -2.95 9.60
CA ASP A 390 9.37 -2.58 10.70
C ASP A 390 8.73 -1.56 11.65
N GLY A 391 7.82 -0.73 11.16
CA GLY A 391 7.15 0.29 11.95
C GLY A 391 6.12 -0.25 12.93
N SER A 392 5.54 -1.43 12.70
CA SER A 392 4.65 -2.07 13.68
C SER A 392 5.41 -2.84 14.77
N LYS A 393 6.72 -3.09 14.61
CA LYS A 393 7.52 -3.83 15.59
C LYS A 393 7.65 -3.02 16.90
N TRP A 394 7.38 -3.71 18.01
CA TRP A 394 7.55 -3.14 19.34
C TRP A 394 9.03 -2.80 19.58
N GLY A 395 9.31 -1.53 19.91
CA GLY A 395 10.66 -1.03 20.14
C GLY A 395 11.42 -0.61 18.87
N ALA A 396 10.80 -0.64 17.68
CA ALA A 396 11.43 -0.11 16.47
C ALA A 396 11.81 1.36 16.71
N PRO A 397 13.08 1.76 16.53
CA PRO A 397 13.50 3.13 16.79
C PRO A 397 12.82 4.09 15.83
N ASP A 398 12.96 5.38 16.11
CA ASP A 398 12.54 6.40 15.16
C ASP A 398 13.31 6.22 13.84
N TRP A 399 12.58 6.21 12.71
CA TRP A 399 13.09 5.81 11.37
C TRP A 399 13.44 4.34 11.17
N GLY A 400 12.98 3.45 12.07
CA GLY A 400 13.11 2.00 11.93
C GLY A 400 14.53 1.47 12.16
N TYR A 401 14.66 0.14 12.27
CA TYR A 401 15.96 -0.50 12.56
C TYR A 401 16.99 -0.34 11.45
N ASP A 402 16.51 -0.29 10.22
CA ASP A 402 17.34 -0.41 9.03
C ASP A 402 17.39 0.86 8.18
N GLY A 403 16.80 1.96 8.67
CA GLY A 403 16.73 3.22 7.96
C GLY A 403 16.07 3.07 6.57
N LYS A 404 16.71 3.65 5.55
CA LYS A 404 16.26 3.51 4.15
C LYS A 404 16.99 2.33 3.50
N LYS A 405 16.27 1.48 2.76
CA LYS A 405 16.82 0.34 2.03
C LYS A 405 16.44 0.41 0.56
N VAL A 406 17.35 -0.01 -0.32
CA VAL A 406 17.07 -0.21 -1.75
C VAL A 406 16.09 -1.36 -1.96
N LEU A 407 15.36 -1.36 -3.08
CA LEU A 407 14.23 -2.26 -3.31
C LEU A 407 14.59 -3.74 -3.13
N PHE A 408 15.71 -4.18 -3.71
CA PHE A 408 16.16 -5.57 -3.61
C PHE A 408 16.41 -5.98 -2.16
N GLN A 409 17.08 -5.13 -1.38
CA GLN A 409 17.42 -5.46 0.02
C GLN A 409 16.14 -5.66 0.85
N GLN A 410 15.12 -4.83 0.64
CA GLN A 410 13.84 -4.96 1.35
C GLN A 410 13.15 -6.31 1.11
N CYS A 411 13.27 -6.80 -0.13
CA CYS A 411 12.77 -8.12 -0.47
C CYS A 411 13.61 -9.20 0.20
N ALA A 412 14.94 -9.09 0.13
CA ALA A 412 15.86 -10.05 0.72
C ALA A 412 15.64 -10.24 2.23
N ASP A 413 15.44 -9.16 2.99
CA ASP A 413 15.31 -9.22 4.45
C ASP A 413 14.13 -10.07 4.95
N CYS A 414 13.09 -10.23 4.12
CA CYS A 414 11.87 -10.92 4.49
C CYS A 414 11.60 -12.18 3.65
N HIS A 415 12.10 -12.24 2.41
CA HIS A 415 11.90 -13.35 1.48
C HIS A 415 13.16 -14.20 1.27
N MET A 416 14.33 -13.79 1.78
CA MET A 416 15.55 -14.58 1.65
C MET A 416 16.03 -15.03 3.03
N SER A 417 16.63 -16.22 3.07
CA SER A 417 17.24 -16.73 4.30
C SER A 417 18.48 -15.90 4.60
N ALA A 418 18.87 -15.83 5.87
CA ALA A 418 20.09 -15.15 6.31
C ALA A 418 21.38 -15.66 5.62
N SER A 419 21.34 -16.81 4.95
CA SER A 419 22.47 -17.37 4.21
C SER A 419 22.51 -16.99 2.73
N LEU A 420 21.45 -16.41 2.14
CA LEU A 420 21.35 -16.08 0.71
C LEU A 420 21.65 -17.26 -0.25
N THR A 421 21.67 -18.51 0.24
CA THR A 421 22.24 -19.65 -0.50
C THR A 421 21.26 -20.39 -1.41
N ARG A 422 19.96 -20.05 -1.38
CA ARG A 422 18.91 -20.57 -2.27
C ARG A 422 17.83 -19.52 -2.43
N LEU A 423 17.49 -19.13 -3.66
CA LEU A 423 16.41 -18.16 -3.91
C LEU A 423 15.08 -18.84 -4.23
N GLY A 424 15.11 -19.92 -5.00
CA GLY A 424 13.90 -20.59 -5.49
C GLY A 424 13.15 -21.38 -4.43
N VAL A 425 13.88 -21.97 -3.48
CA VAL A 425 13.29 -22.67 -2.32
C VAL A 425 12.87 -21.69 -1.22
N VAL A 426 13.30 -20.41 -1.32
CA VAL A 426 13.21 -19.44 -0.23
C VAL A 426 12.22 -18.28 -0.55
N SER A 427 11.80 -18.13 -1.80
CA SER A 427 10.51 -17.49 -2.10
C SER A 427 9.32 -18.34 -1.62
N ILE A 428 9.51 -19.64 -1.43
CA ILE A 428 8.51 -20.56 -0.85
C ILE A 428 8.11 -20.15 0.58
N PRO A 429 8.96 -19.68 1.51
CA PRO A 429 8.58 -19.01 2.74
C PRO A 429 7.41 -18.01 2.64
N SER A 430 7.24 -17.36 1.48
CA SER A 430 6.06 -16.52 1.15
C SER A 430 4.82 -17.33 0.78
N ILE A 431 5.00 -18.50 0.17
CA ILE A 431 3.99 -19.50 -0.20
C ILE A 431 3.52 -20.33 1.01
N ILE A 432 4.44 -20.70 1.91
CA ILE A 432 4.17 -21.65 3.00
C ILE A 432 4.25 -21.02 4.37
N HIS A 433 4.51 -19.72 4.50
CA HIS A 433 4.57 -19.09 5.81
C HIS A 433 5.71 -19.62 6.71
N SER A 434 6.95 -19.70 6.21
CA SER A 434 8.11 -19.97 7.07
C SER A 434 8.75 -18.67 7.57
N GLY A 435 8.09 -18.00 8.52
CA GLY A 435 8.65 -16.81 9.20
C GLY A 435 8.90 -15.58 8.32
N GLY A 436 8.46 -15.61 7.06
CA GLY A 436 8.52 -14.52 6.11
C GLY A 436 7.12 -14.03 5.77
N PHE A 437 7.01 -12.71 5.61
CA PHE A 437 5.85 -11.95 5.19
C PHE A 437 4.63 -11.86 6.08
N ASP A 438 4.22 -12.88 6.84
CA ASP A 438 2.93 -12.83 7.54
C ASP A 438 2.82 -13.33 9.00
N ALA A 439 3.83 -13.14 9.87
CA ALA A 439 4.02 -13.80 11.19
C ALA A 439 2.92 -13.64 12.29
N GLY A 440 1.71 -13.20 11.93
CA GLY A 440 0.53 -13.22 12.77
C GLY A 440 -0.26 -14.52 12.65
N ALA A 441 0.13 -15.57 13.36
CA ALA A 441 -0.68 -16.78 13.61
C ALA A 441 -1.17 -17.55 12.35
N GLN A 442 -0.50 -17.46 11.20
CA GLN A 442 -0.94 -18.13 9.98
C GLN A 442 -0.34 -19.55 9.86
N MET A 443 -0.85 -20.51 10.63
CA MET A 443 -0.67 -21.90 10.23
C MET A 443 -1.50 -22.12 8.95
N GLY A 444 -0.91 -22.55 7.84
CA GLY A 444 -1.65 -22.83 6.60
C GLY A 444 -0.77 -23.16 5.40
N ILE A 445 -1.41 -23.63 4.34
CA ILE A 445 -0.80 -23.86 3.01
C ILE A 445 -1.40 -22.83 2.06
N ALA A 446 -0.58 -22.32 1.15
CA ALA A 446 -1.07 -21.71 -0.07
C ALA A 446 -1.95 -22.70 -0.85
N ARG A 447 -3.10 -22.23 -1.32
CA ARG A 447 -3.94 -22.92 -2.29
C ARG A 447 -4.31 -21.94 -3.41
N PRO A 448 -4.53 -22.43 -4.63
CA PRO A 448 -5.17 -21.61 -5.65
C PRO A 448 -6.59 -21.23 -5.18
N LEU A 449 -6.99 -19.97 -5.34
CA LEU A 449 -8.39 -19.58 -5.28
C LEU A 449 -9.10 -20.04 -6.54
N GLU A 450 -10.37 -20.43 -6.42
CA GLU A 450 -11.21 -20.73 -7.57
C GLU A 450 -11.30 -19.52 -8.52
N ALA A 451 -11.54 -19.78 -9.79
CA ALA A 451 -11.55 -18.74 -10.82
C ALA A 451 -12.68 -17.71 -10.60
N ASP A 452 -13.77 -18.10 -9.95
CA ASP A 452 -14.93 -17.26 -9.63
C ASP A 452 -14.90 -16.64 -8.22
N ASP A 453 -13.96 -17.05 -7.36
CA ASP A 453 -13.78 -16.50 -6.01
C ASP A 453 -13.06 -15.14 -6.06
N THR A 454 -13.79 -14.09 -6.41
CA THR A 454 -13.29 -12.70 -6.36
C THR A 454 -13.46 -12.11 -4.96
N ASP A 455 -12.56 -11.21 -4.57
CA ASP A 455 -12.62 -10.39 -3.34
C ASP A 455 -12.60 -11.13 -1.98
N VAL A 456 -12.38 -12.45 -1.96
CA VAL A 456 -12.34 -13.25 -0.72
C VAL A 456 -11.41 -12.62 0.33
N ARG A 457 -10.21 -12.19 -0.09
CA ARG A 457 -9.21 -11.56 0.77
C ARG A 457 -9.64 -10.17 1.23
N GLY A 458 -10.20 -9.34 0.35
CA GLY A 458 -10.72 -8.02 0.70
C GLY A 458 -11.82 -8.08 1.75
N LEU A 459 -12.81 -8.95 1.53
CA LEU A 459 -13.92 -9.16 2.48
C LEU A 459 -13.42 -9.71 3.83
N ARG A 460 -12.43 -10.61 3.82
CA ARG A 460 -11.79 -11.11 5.05
C ARG A 460 -11.10 -9.98 5.81
N VAL A 461 -10.37 -9.10 5.13
CA VAL A 461 -9.70 -7.93 5.73
C VAL A 461 -10.71 -6.93 6.29
N ALA A 462 -11.80 -6.65 5.58
CA ALA A 462 -12.87 -5.79 6.08
C ALA A 462 -13.50 -6.35 7.38
N ARG A 463 -13.77 -7.66 7.42
CA ARG A 463 -14.24 -8.34 8.65
C ARG A 463 -13.22 -8.28 9.77
N PHE A 464 -11.93 -8.51 9.47
CA PHE A 464 -10.85 -8.33 10.46
C PHE A 464 -10.83 -6.90 11.02
N LYS A 465 -10.86 -5.88 10.15
CA LYS A 465 -10.87 -4.46 10.55
C LYS A 465 -12.05 -4.15 11.47
N SER A 466 -13.25 -4.62 11.11
CA SER A 466 -14.47 -4.40 11.89
C SER A 466 -14.39 -4.94 13.33
N ARG A 467 -13.50 -5.91 13.57
CA ARG A 467 -13.26 -6.51 14.89
C ARG A 467 -12.01 -5.95 15.59
N HIS A 468 -11.20 -5.15 14.89
CA HIS A 468 -9.96 -4.58 15.40
C HIS A 468 -10.24 -3.49 16.45
N GLU A 469 -9.42 -3.43 17.51
CA GLU A 469 -9.64 -2.49 18.61
C GLU A 469 -9.56 -1.03 18.14
N THR A 470 -8.63 -0.70 17.23
CA THR A 470 -8.51 0.68 16.71
C THR A 470 -9.79 1.13 16.00
N TYR A 471 -10.46 0.24 15.27
CA TYR A 471 -11.73 0.53 14.62
C TYR A 471 -12.86 0.72 15.64
N ARG A 472 -12.93 -0.11 16.69
CA ARG A 472 -13.90 0.09 17.77
C ARG A 472 -13.73 1.45 18.45
N ARG A 473 -12.48 1.88 18.67
CA ARG A 473 -12.20 3.21 19.21
C ARG A 473 -12.63 4.33 18.27
N LEU A 474 -12.52 4.13 16.96
CA LEU A 474 -13.01 5.08 15.97
C LEU A 474 -14.52 5.27 16.13
N LEU A 475 -15.27 4.17 16.24
CA LEU A 475 -16.71 4.21 16.49
C LEU A 475 -17.05 4.84 17.86
N ASP A 476 -16.32 4.49 18.93
CA ASP A 476 -16.48 5.09 20.26
C ASP A 476 -16.34 6.62 20.20
N HIS A 477 -15.33 7.14 19.47
CA HIS A 477 -15.11 8.59 19.30
C HIS A 477 -16.21 9.28 18.50
N LEU A 478 -16.95 8.54 17.68
CA LEU A 478 -18.11 9.02 16.94
C LEU A 478 -19.43 8.83 17.69
N GLY A 479 -19.45 8.05 18.77
CA GLY A 479 -20.64 7.76 19.56
C GLY A 479 -21.64 6.84 18.85
N ILE A 480 -21.16 5.92 18.00
CA ILE A 480 -21.97 4.97 17.22
C ILE A 480 -21.77 3.52 17.64
#